data_AF-K3X5D9-F1
#
_entry.id   AF-K3X5D9-F1
#
_cell.length_a   1.000
_cell.length_b   1.000
_cell.length_c   1.000
_cell.angle_alpha   90.00
_cell.angle_beta   90.00
_cell.angle_gamma   90.00
#
_symmetry.space_group_name_H-M   'P 1'
#
loop_
_entity.id
_entity.type
_entity.pdbx_description
1 polymer ?
#
loop_
_entity_poly.entity_id
_entity_poly.type
_entity_poly.pdbx_seq_one_letter_code
_entity_poly.pdbx_strand_id
1 'polypeptide(L)'
;MVAVVNSAAKTLKPKGATHSGLQMQVLALYKKALRTAQQKDRELVAASSGATAEVSTLTYVRERFRDDARSVGRMDFNVIEHLIRKGERDIKMMERMKGAKFTHVPRPKA
;
A
#
# COMPACT_ATOMS: atom_id res chain seq x y z
N MET A 1 31.53 -1.07 -53.33
CA MET A 1 31.86 -1.31 -51.91
C MET A 1 30.55 -1.46 -51.15
N VAL A 2 30.24 -2.68 -50.70
CA VAL A 2 29.03 -3.02 -49.97
C VAL A 2 29.30 -2.83 -48.48
N ALA A 3 28.49 -2.03 -47.80
CA ALA A 3 28.41 -2.03 -46.35
C ALA A 3 26.94 -2.19 -45.95
N VAL A 4 26.60 -3.45 -45.68
CA VAL A 4 25.45 -3.88 -44.88
C VAL A 4 25.65 -3.35 -43.47
N VAL A 5 24.67 -2.62 -42.93
CA VAL A 5 24.27 -2.76 -41.52
C VAL A 5 22.75 -2.58 -41.44
N ASN A 6 22.08 -3.72 -41.50
CA ASN A 6 20.71 -3.88 -41.04
C ASN A 6 20.78 -4.02 -39.51
N SER A 7 20.18 -3.10 -38.74
CA SER A 7 19.84 -3.37 -37.35
C SER A 7 18.77 -2.40 -36.85
N ALA A 8 17.53 -2.65 -37.26
CA ALA A 8 16.36 -2.12 -36.54
C ALA A 8 16.22 -2.93 -35.25
N ALA A 9 16.91 -2.51 -34.19
CA ALA A 9 16.72 -3.06 -32.86
C ALA A 9 15.27 -2.83 -32.41
N LYS A 10 14.44 -3.87 -32.53
CA LYS A 10 13.12 -3.92 -31.88
C LYS A 10 13.36 -3.81 -30.37
N THR A 11 12.98 -2.68 -29.79
CA THR A 11 12.86 -2.49 -28.35
C THR A 11 11.77 -3.44 -27.84
N LEU A 12 12.16 -4.60 -27.36
CA LEU A 12 11.27 -5.50 -26.64
C LEU A 12 10.85 -4.78 -25.35
N LYS A 13 9.61 -4.27 -25.30
CA LYS A 13 8.97 -3.93 -24.03
C LYS A 13 9.08 -5.16 -23.13
N PRO A 14 9.61 -5.06 -21.90
CA PRO A 14 9.62 -6.20 -21.00
C PRO A 14 8.17 -6.65 -20.81
N LYS A 15 7.88 -7.90 -21.15
CA LYS A 15 6.60 -8.55 -20.85
C LYS A 15 6.41 -8.43 -19.34
N GLY A 16 5.47 -7.58 -18.92
CA GLY A 16 5.33 -7.21 -17.51
C GLY A 16 5.37 -8.44 -16.63
N ALA A 17 6.31 -8.47 -15.69
CA ALA A 17 6.46 -9.59 -14.77
C ALA A 17 5.11 -9.81 -14.07
N THR A 18 4.49 -10.96 -14.34
CA THR A 18 3.25 -11.35 -13.67
C THR A 18 3.54 -11.43 -12.18
N HIS A 19 2.89 -10.57 -11.39
CA HIS A 19 2.97 -10.63 -9.94
C HIS A 19 2.50 -12.00 -9.45
N SER A 20 3.21 -12.58 -8.48
CA SER A 20 2.75 -13.80 -7.81
C SER A 20 1.40 -13.58 -7.13
N GLY A 21 0.66 -14.66 -6.87
CA GLY A 21 -0.64 -14.57 -6.18
C GLY A 21 -0.55 -13.83 -4.85
N LEU A 22 0.52 -14.08 -4.07
CA LEU A 22 0.75 -13.38 -2.81
C LEU A 22 1.01 -11.88 -3.02
N GLN A 23 1.83 -11.51 -4.00
CA GLN A 23 2.07 -10.10 -4.34
C GLN A 23 0.77 -9.40 -4.78
N MET A 24 -0.08 -10.09 -5.54
CA MET A 24 -1.39 -9.58 -5.93
C MET A 24 -2.30 -9.35 -4.72
N GLN A 25 -2.28 -10.24 -3.72
CA GLN A 25 -3.02 -10.05 -2.47
C GLN A 25 -2.52 -8.84 -1.69
N VAL A 26 -1.20 -8.67 -1.55
CA VAL A 26 -0.61 -7.48 -0.91
C VAL A 26 -1.04 -6.19 -1.62
N LEU A 27 -0.96 -6.17 -2.96
CA LEU A 27 -1.35 -5.00 -3.76
C LEU A 27 -2.85 -4.72 -3.68
N ALA A 28 -3.69 -5.76 -3.67
CA ALA A 28 -5.13 -5.62 -3.51
C ALA A 28 -5.47 -5.04 -2.13
N LEU A 29 -4.84 -5.55 -1.09
CA LEU A 29 -4.99 -5.06 0.28
C LEU A 29 -4.57 -3.59 0.40
N TYR A 30 -3.43 -3.24 -0.17
CA TYR A 30 -2.94 -1.85 -0.20
C TYR A 30 -3.92 -0.91 -0.89
N LYS A 31 -4.41 -1.28 -2.08
CA LYS A 31 -5.41 -0.49 -2.81
C LYS A 31 -6.70 -0.31 -2.00
N LYS A 32 -7.17 -1.38 -1.32
CA LYS A 32 -8.34 -1.31 -0.45
C LYS A 32 -8.09 -0.35 0.71
N ALA A 33 -6.98 -0.48 1.41
CA ALA A 33 -6.61 0.39 2.53
C ALA A 33 -6.56 1.87 2.15
N LEU A 34 -5.96 2.20 0.99
CA LEU A 34 -5.91 3.58 0.50
C LEU A 34 -7.30 4.15 0.23
N ARG A 35 -8.21 3.37 -0.36
CA ARG A 35 -9.60 3.83 -0.62
C ARG A 35 -10.34 4.08 0.68
N THR A 36 -10.26 3.15 1.64
CA THR A 36 -10.89 3.31 2.95
C THR A 36 -10.33 4.51 3.70
N ALA A 37 -9.01 4.73 3.65
CA ALA A 37 -8.37 5.89 4.27
C ALA A 37 -8.81 7.21 3.63
N GLN A 38 -8.86 7.29 2.30
CA GLN A 38 -9.35 8.49 1.59
C GLN A 38 -10.81 8.80 1.95
N GLN A 39 -11.65 7.77 2.04
CA GLN A 39 -13.04 7.93 2.43
C GLN A 39 -13.15 8.47 3.88
N LYS A 40 -12.32 7.95 4.80
CA LYS A 40 -12.27 8.43 6.18
C LYS A 40 -11.78 9.86 6.29
N ASP A 41 -10.74 10.24 5.57
CA ASP A 41 -10.26 11.61 5.55
C ASP A 41 -11.35 12.58 5.04
N ARG A 42 -12.12 12.18 4.02
CA ARG A 42 -13.27 12.96 3.52
C ARG A 42 -14.39 13.06 4.57
N GLU A 43 -14.74 11.96 5.22
CA GLU A 43 -15.74 11.94 6.30
C GLU A 43 -15.33 12.84 7.47
N LEU A 44 -14.05 12.81 7.85
CA LEU A 44 -13.51 13.66 8.91
C LEU A 44 -13.57 15.14 8.52
N VAL A 45 -13.10 15.51 7.32
CA VAL A 45 -13.17 16.90 6.82
C VAL A 45 -14.61 17.40 6.73
N ALA A 46 -15.57 16.54 6.35
CA ALA A 46 -16.98 16.90 6.34
C ALA A 46 -17.58 17.08 7.75
N ALA A 47 -17.11 16.29 8.72
CA ALA A 47 -17.59 16.36 10.11
C ALA A 47 -16.93 17.47 10.94
N SER A 48 -15.66 17.77 10.68
CA SER A 48 -14.94 18.88 11.31
C SER A 48 -14.96 20.08 10.37
N SER A 49 -15.78 21.07 10.68
CA SER A 49 -15.94 22.35 9.96
C SER A 49 -14.60 23.04 9.64
N GLY A 50 -13.90 22.59 8.60
CA GLY A 50 -12.63 23.13 8.12
C GLY A 50 -11.36 22.74 8.89
N ALA A 51 -11.41 21.84 9.88
CA ALA A 51 -10.19 21.45 10.62
C ALA A 51 -9.36 20.43 9.82
N THR A 52 -8.19 20.84 9.33
CA THR A 52 -7.20 19.94 8.73
C THR A 52 -6.53 19.11 9.82
N ALA A 53 -6.69 17.79 9.77
CA ALA A 53 -5.90 16.88 10.60
C ALA A 53 -4.40 17.02 10.25
N GLU A 54 -3.54 17.20 11.25
CA GLU A 54 -2.08 17.31 11.10
C GLU A 54 -1.47 16.17 10.27
N VAL A 55 -2.03 14.96 10.36
CA VAL A 55 -1.61 13.79 9.59
C VAL A 55 -2.83 13.12 8.96
N SER A 56 -2.86 13.05 7.63
CA SER A 56 -3.93 12.34 6.92
C SER A 56 -3.87 10.84 7.18
N THR A 57 -5.03 10.20 7.31
CA THR A 57 -5.17 8.74 7.43
C THR A 57 -4.48 8.05 6.24
N LEU A 58 -4.56 8.67 5.06
CA LEU A 58 -3.89 8.22 3.85
C LEU A 58 -2.36 8.15 3.98
N THR A 59 -1.73 9.20 4.53
CA THR A 59 -0.28 9.24 4.73
C THR A 59 0.16 8.13 5.67
N TYR A 60 -0.54 7.97 6.80
CA TYR A 60 -0.25 6.92 7.78
C TYR A 60 -0.30 5.52 7.15
N VAL A 61 -1.33 5.21 6.34
CA VAL A 61 -1.43 3.92 5.66
C VAL A 61 -0.25 3.70 4.71
N ARG A 62 0.17 4.72 3.96
CA ARG A 62 1.32 4.61 3.04
C ARG A 62 2.62 4.33 3.79
N GLU A 63 2.87 5.03 4.88
CA GLU A 63 4.07 4.87 5.69
C GLU A 63 4.12 3.49 6.32
N ARG A 64 3.00 3.06 6.93
CA ARG A 64 2.90 1.75 7.55
C ARG A 64 3.16 0.60 6.57
N PHE A 65 2.59 0.64 5.36
CA PHE A 65 2.88 -0.37 4.34
C PHE A 65 4.35 -0.36 3.90
N ARG A 66 4.99 0.80 3.87
CA ARG A 66 6.42 0.92 3.56
C ARG A 66 7.30 0.37 4.68
N ASP A 67 6.93 0.62 5.94
CA ASP A 67 7.64 0.09 7.10
C ASP A 67 7.53 -1.44 7.15
N ASP A 68 6.32 -1.98 6.99
CA ASP A 68 6.09 -3.43 6.96
C ASP A 68 6.89 -4.07 5.81
N ALA A 69 6.88 -3.47 4.61
CA ALA A 69 7.66 -3.94 3.46
C ALA A 69 9.18 -3.86 3.65
N ARG A 70 9.68 -2.92 4.45
CA ARG A 70 11.11 -2.84 4.83
C ARG A 70 11.49 -3.85 5.90
N SER A 71 10.55 -4.24 6.75
CA SER A 71 10.80 -5.12 7.91
C SER A 71 10.74 -6.61 7.60
N VAL A 72 10.15 -7.01 6.47
CA VAL A 72 9.91 -8.41 6.12
C VAL A 72 10.73 -8.82 4.90
N GLY A 73 11.38 -9.99 4.98
CA GLY A 73 12.13 -10.55 3.87
C GLY A 73 11.22 -10.98 2.71
N ARG A 74 11.74 -10.94 1.49
CA ARG A 74 10.97 -11.31 0.27
C ARG A 74 10.48 -12.76 0.26
N MET A 75 11.12 -13.64 1.03
CA MET A 75 10.82 -15.07 1.13
C MET A 75 10.07 -15.44 2.41
N ASP A 76 9.75 -14.48 3.27
CA ASP A 76 9.07 -14.73 4.54
C ASP A 76 7.55 -14.86 4.34
N PHE A 77 7.14 -15.85 3.53
CA PHE A 77 5.76 -16.01 3.07
C PHE A 77 4.76 -16.07 4.24
N ASN A 78 5.09 -16.79 5.31
CA ASN A 78 4.24 -16.90 6.50
C ASN A 78 3.99 -15.54 7.18
N VAL A 79 5.03 -14.69 7.25
CA VAL A 79 4.93 -13.35 7.84
C VAL A 79 4.12 -12.44 6.92
N ILE A 80 4.37 -12.49 5.62
CA ILE A 80 3.62 -11.71 4.61
C ILE A 80 2.13 -12.08 4.68
N GLU A 81 1.79 -13.37 4.71
CA GLU A 81 0.40 -13.80 4.83
C GLU A 81 -0.23 -13.38 6.16
N HIS A 82 0.51 -13.48 7.27
CA HIS A 82 0.04 -13.00 8.56
C HIS A 82 -0.29 -11.49 8.50
N LEU A 83 0.58 -10.69 7.89
CA LEU A 83 0.37 -9.25 7.71
C LEU A 83 -0.81 -8.95 6.80
N ILE A 84 -1.03 -9.74 5.74
CA ILE A 84 -2.22 -9.62 4.89
C ILE A 84 -3.48 -9.83 5.74
N ARG A 85 -3.56 -10.96 6.45
CA ARG A 85 -4.71 -11.28 7.33
C ARG A 85 -4.92 -10.22 8.41
N LYS A 86 -3.84 -9.68 8.98
CA LYS A 86 -3.90 -8.59 9.97
C LYS A 86 -4.45 -7.31 9.34
N GLY A 87 -3.95 -6.91 8.18
CA GLY A 87 -4.42 -5.71 7.48
C GLY A 87 -5.88 -5.80 7.06
N GLU A 88 -6.36 -6.98 6.65
CA GLU A 88 -7.78 -7.20 6.34
C GLU A 88 -8.68 -6.95 7.56
N ARG A 89 -8.26 -7.44 8.75
CA ARG A 89 -8.95 -7.17 10.01
C ARG A 89 -8.94 -5.68 10.34
N ASP A 90 -7.80 -5.01 10.19
CA ASP A 90 -7.65 -3.58 10.47
C ASP A 90 -8.61 -2.76 9.57
N ILE A 91 -8.66 -3.04 8.26
CA ILE A 91 -9.58 -2.36 7.32
C ILE A 91 -11.04 -2.63 7.69
N LYS A 92 -11.40 -3.88 7.99
CA LYS A 92 -12.77 -4.24 8.40
C LYS A 92 -13.21 -3.50 9.66
N MET A 93 -12.28 -3.27 10.59
CA MET A 93 -12.52 -2.47 11.79
C MET A 93 -12.73 -1.00 11.45
N MET A 94 -11.90 -0.42 10.57
CA MET A 94 -12.07 0.96 10.11
C MET A 94 -13.41 1.21 9.40
N GLU A 95 -13.84 0.26 8.57
CA GLU A 95 -15.12 0.35 7.86
C GLU A 95 -16.30 0.38 8.84
N ARG A 96 -16.22 -0.38 9.94
CA ARG A 96 -17.27 -0.49 10.96
C ARG A 96 -17.30 0.69 11.93
N MET A 97 -16.14 1.24 12.29
CA MET A 97 -16.05 2.32 13.28
C MET A 97 -16.17 3.70 12.62
N LYS A 98 -17.26 4.43 12.92
CA LYS A 98 -17.38 5.85 12.58
C LYS A 98 -16.48 6.65 13.52
N GLY A 99 -15.50 7.38 12.97
CA GLY A 99 -14.64 8.31 13.72
C GLY A 99 -13.33 7.75 14.29
N ALA A 100 -12.94 6.50 14.00
CA ALA A 100 -11.64 5.99 14.41
C ALA A 100 -10.50 6.74 13.70
N LYS A 101 -9.58 7.33 14.47
CA LYS A 101 -8.36 7.98 13.97
C LYS A 101 -7.18 7.03 14.15
N PHE A 102 -6.28 6.97 13.18
CA PHE A 102 -4.98 6.33 13.40
C PHE A 102 -4.11 7.25 14.24
N THR A 103 -3.70 6.78 15.41
CA THR A 103 -2.59 7.38 16.14
C THR A 103 -1.31 6.73 15.64
N HIS A 104 -0.41 7.53 15.07
CA HIS A 104 0.95 7.09 14.83
C HIS A 104 1.63 6.95 16.20
N VAL A 105 1.75 5.72 16.71
CA VAL A 105 2.60 5.44 17.87
C VAL A 105 3.99 5.09 17.34
N PRO A 106 5.01 5.96 17.51
CA PRO A 106 6.37 5.64 17.09
C PRO A 106 6.84 4.39 17.84
N ARG A 107 7.25 3.36 17.10
CA ARG A 107 7.88 2.18 17.70
C ARG A 107 9.30 2.57 18.12
N PRO A 108 9.71 2.28 19.37
CA PRO A 108 11.10 2.48 19.78
C PRO A 108 12.01 1.64 18.89
N LYS A 109 13.08 2.24 18.38
CA LYS A 109 14.15 1.50 17.70
C LYS A 109 14.80 0.60 18.76
N ALA A 110 14.76 -0.71 18.53
CA ALA A 110 15.56 -1.67 19.30
C ALA A 110 17.03 -1.54 18.92
#